data_AF-A0A9P6TJE8-F1
#
_entry.id   AF-A0A9P6TJE8-F1
#
_cell.length_a   1.000
_cell.length_b   1.000
_cell.length_c   1.000
_cell.angle_alpha   90.00
_cell.angle_beta   90.00
_cell.angle_gamma   90.00
#
_symmetry.space_group_name_H-M   'P 1'
#
loop_
_entity.id
_entity.type
_entity.pdbx_description
1 polymer ?
#
loop_
_entity_poly.entity_id
_entity_poly.type
_entity_poly.pdbx_seq_one_letter_code
_entity_poly.pdbx_strand_id
1 'polypeptide(L)'
;ASRSRTCCATPGCVTDNLVDAMAFHMKQLEQECSAGAKQSFVAEQVRRHQETPQVGRLLSLYVDDSVADPTPFGERRAAQRMSVKPLNKLALHWQAVDGLAERIRRHLRPLYVALDFAGTDKDSPWLAALTWARSVFARQQRLSQRPLAECPAATLPKRLRPYLLTYNADGKPIGLHADRYEFWLYRQVRKRFQSGELYIDDSLQHRHFSNELVSMDEKAGVLMQMDIPFLRQPVDAQLDALTAELHAQWLAFNRELKQGKLLIRN
;
A
#
# COMPACT_ATOMS: atom_id res chain seq x y z
N ALA A 1 -7.48 9.04 -35.85
CA ALA A 1 -7.06 10.42 -35.56
C ALA A 1 -6.44 10.46 -34.16
N SER A 2 -5.14 10.22 -34.09
CA SER A 2 -4.30 10.31 -32.90
C SER A 2 -4.21 11.77 -32.45
N ARG A 3 -4.89 12.11 -31.35
CA ARG A 3 -4.64 13.40 -30.68
C ARG A 3 -3.38 13.26 -29.85
N SER A 4 -2.25 13.62 -30.45
CA SER A 4 -1.04 14.04 -29.74
C SER A 4 -1.42 15.20 -28.82
N ARG A 5 -1.51 14.93 -27.51
CA ARG A 5 -1.54 15.99 -26.50
C ARG A 5 -0.12 16.55 -26.39
N THR A 6 0.17 17.58 -27.18
CA THR A 6 1.24 18.51 -26.88
C THR A 6 0.84 19.25 -25.61
N CYS A 7 1.22 18.70 -24.45
CA CYS A 7 1.11 19.37 -23.16
C CYS A 7 1.95 20.65 -23.23
N CYS A 8 1.27 21.80 -23.27
CA CYS A 8 1.90 23.07 -22.92
C CYS A 8 2.43 22.95 -21.48
N ALA A 9 3.69 23.33 -21.29
CA ALA A 9 4.43 23.21 -20.04
C ALA A 9 3.88 24.15 -18.95
N THR A 10 2.73 23.80 -18.39
CA THR A 10 2.27 24.36 -17.11
C THR A 10 2.92 23.55 -15.98
N PRO A 11 3.27 24.17 -14.83
CA PRO A 11 3.91 23.48 -13.71
C PRO A 11 3.17 22.20 -13.29
N GLY A 12 1.83 22.23 -13.31
CA GLY A 12 1.03 21.07 -12.91
C GLY A 12 1.11 19.87 -13.85
N CYS A 13 1.34 20.08 -15.15
CA CYS A 13 1.58 18.96 -16.08
C CYS A 13 2.90 18.22 -15.77
N VAL A 14 3.91 18.93 -15.26
CA VAL A 14 5.20 18.31 -14.87
C VAL A 14 4.99 17.46 -13.61
N THR A 15 4.28 18.00 -12.62
CA THR A 15 3.93 17.28 -11.39
C THR A 15 3.16 16.01 -11.69
N ASP A 16 2.17 16.06 -12.58
CA ASP A 16 1.40 14.87 -12.99
C ASP A 16 2.28 13.78 -13.61
N ASN A 17 3.21 14.16 -14.49
CA ASN A 17 4.16 13.21 -15.08
C ASN A 17 5.07 12.55 -14.01
N LEU A 18 5.48 13.31 -12.99
CA LEU A 18 6.28 12.78 -11.88
C LEU A 18 5.47 11.83 -11.00
N VAL A 19 4.18 12.13 -10.79
CA VAL A 19 3.24 11.24 -10.08
C VAL A 19 3.04 9.93 -10.87
N ASP A 20 2.87 10.02 -12.18
CA ASP A 20 2.75 8.85 -13.05
C ASP A 20 4.02 7.99 -13.03
N ALA A 21 5.20 8.62 -13.12
CA ALA A 21 6.48 7.94 -13.01
C ALA A 21 6.63 7.25 -11.64
N MET A 22 6.22 7.92 -10.55
CA MET A 22 6.23 7.35 -9.21
C MET A 22 5.32 6.12 -9.14
N ALA A 23 4.09 6.22 -9.64
CA ALA A 23 3.12 5.14 -9.63
C ALA A 23 3.61 3.94 -10.47
N PHE A 24 4.22 4.21 -11.62
CA PHE A 24 4.79 3.21 -12.51
C PHE A 24 5.95 2.46 -11.84
N HIS A 25 6.99 3.17 -11.38
CA HIS A 25 8.15 2.55 -10.77
C HIS A 25 7.80 1.79 -9.48
N MET A 26 6.88 2.32 -8.68
CA MET A 26 6.44 1.63 -7.48
C MET A 26 5.71 0.32 -7.83
N LYS A 27 4.80 0.35 -8.82
CA LYS A 27 4.08 -0.85 -9.27
C LYS A 27 5.05 -1.90 -9.83
N GLN A 28 6.03 -1.48 -10.62
CA GLN A 28 7.04 -2.37 -11.17
C GLN A 28 7.85 -3.06 -10.05
N LEU A 29 8.35 -2.30 -9.07
CA LEU A 29 9.12 -2.84 -7.96
C LEU A 29 8.29 -3.77 -7.05
N GLU A 30 7.01 -3.46 -6.81
CA GLU A 30 6.11 -4.35 -6.08
C GLU A 30 5.88 -5.68 -6.80
N GLN A 31 5.71 -5.65 -8.12
CA GLN A 31 5.53 -6.85 -8.94
C GLN A 31 6.80 -7.71 -8.97
N GLU A 32 7.96 -7.09 -9.19
CA GLU A 32 9.25 -7.78 -9.20
C GLU A 32 9.56 -8.40 -7.82
N CYS A 33 9.32 -7.65 -6.73
CA CYS A 33 9.49 -8.15 -5.38
C CYS A 33 8.56 -9.35 -5.09
N SER A 34 7.30 -9.27 -5.53
CA SER A 34 6.33 -10.37 -5.40
C SER A 34 6.74 -11.59 -6.21
N ALA A 35 7.24 -11.39 -7.44
CA ALA A 35 7.74 -12.47 -8.29
C ALA A 35 8.99 -13.13 -7.71
N GLY A 36 9.99 -12.34 -7.30
CA GLY A 36 11.23 -12.85 -6.70
C GLY A 36 10.99 -13.60 -5.40
N ALA A 37 10.07 -13.12 -4.56
CA ALA A 37 9.67 -13.82 -3.34
C ALA A 37 8.96 -15.16 -3.62
N LYS A 38 8.10 -15.22 -4.65
CA LYS A 38 7.44 -16.46 -5.08
C LYS A 38 8.47 -17.46 -5.63
N GLN A 39 9.40 -17.01 -6.48
CA GLN A 39 10.46 -17.85 -7.02
C GLN A 39 11.35 -18.41 -5.90
N SER A 40 11.77 -17.56 -4.97
CA SER A 40 12.59 -17.98 -3.81
C SER A 40 11.84 -18.97 -2.92
N PHE A 41 10.52 -18.77 -2.73
CA PHE A 41 9.69 -19.71 -1.98
C PHE A 41 9.61 -21.08 -2.66
N VAL A 42 9.38 -21.12 -3.98
CA VAL A 42 9.35 -22.37 -4.74
C VAL A 42 10.71 -23.06 -4.70
N ALA A 43 11.81 -22.32 -4.88
CA ALA A 43 13.16 -22.86 -4.81
C ALA A 43 13.47 -23.47 -3.43
N GLU A 44 13.07 -22.81 -2.35
CA GLU A 44 13.22 -23.33 -0.99
C GLU A 44 12.40 -24.61 -0.79
N GLN A 45 11.16 -24.67 -1.30
CA GLN A 45 10.35 -25.89 -1.23
C GLN A 45 10.98 -27.05 -2.01
N VAL A 46 11.48 -26.80 -3.22
CA VAL A 46 12.18 -27.82 -4.03
C VAL A 46 13.44 -28.31 -3.30
N ARG A 47 14.25 -27.40 -2.75
CA ARG A 47 15.43 -27.78 -1.96
C ARG A 47 15.06 -28.67 -0.77
N ARG A 48 13.99 -28.32 -0.05
CA ARG A 48 13.49 -29.13 1.07
C ARG A 48 13.04 -30.51 0.61
N HIS A 49 12.27 -30.60 -0.46
CA HIS A 49 11.86 -31.90 -1.02
C HIS A 49 13.07 -32.77 -1.43
N GLN A 50 14.16 -32.18 -1.90
CA GLN A 50 15.41 -32.89 -2.22
C GLN A 50 16.18 -33.33 -0.95
N GLU A 51 16.08 -32.56 0.14
CA GLU A 51 16.69 -32.89 1.44
C GLU A 51 15.86 -33.95 2.21
N THR A 52 14.55 -34.06 1.99
CA THR A 52 13.66 -35.01 2.70
C THR A 52 14.11 -36.48 2.66
N PRO A 53 14.57 -37.05 1.53
CA PRO A 53 15.11 -38.41 1.50
C PRO A 53 16.36 -38.58 2.36
N GLN A 54 17.18 -37.54 2.51
CA GLN A 54 18.38 -37.56 3.37
C GLN A 54 17.98 -37.57 4.85
N VAL A 55 16.89 -36.87 5.21
CA VAL A 55 16.28 -36.94 6.54
C VAL A 55 15.73 -38.33 6.81
N GLY A 56 15.01 -38.93 5.86
CA GLY A 56 14.51 -40.30 5.98
C GLY A 56 15.63 -41.32 6.19
N ARG A 57 16.75 -41.15 5.47
CA ARG A 57 17.94 -42.00 5.61
C ARG A 57 18.70 -41.76 6.94
N LEU A 58 18.69 -40.55 7.46
CA LEU A 58 19.21 -40.24 8.80
C LEU A 58 18.34 -40.82 9.92
N LEU A 59 17.01 -40.77 9.76
CA LEU A 59 16.07 -41.37 10.70
C LEU A 59 16.14 -42.90 10.69
N SER A 60 16.35 -43.53 9.52
CA SER A 60 16.49 -44.99 9.42
C SER A 60 17.73 -45.51 10.16
N LEU A 61 18.82 -44.74 10.20
CA LEU A 61 20.02 -45.08 10.97
C LEU A 61 19.77 -45.10 12.50
N TYR A 62 18.71 -44.43 12.97
CA TYR A 62 18.34 -44.37 14.39
C TYR A 62 17.43 -45.53 14.82
N VAL A 63 16.87 -46.28 13.86
CA VAL A 63 15.95 -47.41 14.09
C VAL A 63 16.61 -48.75 13.72
N ASP A 64 17.85 -48.72 13.23
CA ASP A 64 18.59 -49.90 12.80
C ASP A 64 19.40 -50.50 13.96
N ASP A 65 18.85 -51.54 14.60
CA ASP A 65 19.43 -52.26 15.74
C ASP A 65 20.76 -52.98 15.43
N SER A 66 21.18 -53.00 14.16
CA SER A 66 22.46 -53.60 13.71
C SER A 66 23.67 -52.66 13.84
N VAL A 67 23.44 -51.37 14.12
CA VAL A 67 24.49 -50.38 14.31
C VAL A 67 24.87 -50.36 15.79
N ALA A 68 26.08 -50.83 16.12
CA ALA A 68 26.62 -50.68 17.47
C ALA A 68 26.76 -49.18 17.81
N ASP A 69 26.58 -48.84 19.09
CA ASP A 69 26.45 -47.47 19.61
C ASP A 69 27.76 -46.79 20.11
N PRO A 70 28.98 -46.97 19.52
CA PRO A 70 30.19 -46.40 20.13
C PRO A 70 30.67 -45.08 19.50
N THR A 71 29.90 -44.43 18.61
CA THR A 71 30.31 -43.10 18.09
C THR A 71 29.26 -42.05 18.38
N PRO A 72 29.60 -40.97 19.13
CA PRO A 72 28.76 -39.79 19.11
C PRO A 72 28.80 -39.31 17.67
N PHE A 73 27.63 -39.16 17.06
CA PHE A 73 27.55 -38.75 15.67
C PHE A 73 28.34 -37.43 15.50
N GLY A 74 28.56 -36.98 14.26
CA GLY A 74 28.91 -35.58 14.00
C GLY A 74 27.76 -34.63 14.41
N GLU A 75 27.38 -34.66 15.69
CA GLU A 75 26.01 -34.67 16.25
C GLU A 75 25.36 -33.29 16.26
N ARG A 76 26.11 -32.25 15.94
CA ARG A 76 25.56 -30.89 15.91
C ARG A 76 25.41 -30.32 14.50
N ARG A 77 26.21 -30.71 13.51
CA ARG A 77 26.23 -29.98 12.22
C ARG A 77 25.12 -30.36 11.25
N ALA A 78 24.72 -31.63 11.18
CA ALA A 78 23.62 -32.07 10.32
C ALA A 78 22.26 -31.66 10.92
N ALA A 79 22.03 -31.93 12.21
CA ALA A 79 20.80 -31.54 12.91
C ALA A 79 20.58 -30.02 12.95
N GLN A 80 21.65 -29.22 13.13
CA GLN A 80 21.56 -27.76 13.18
C GLN A 80 21.32 -27.10 11.82
N ARG A 81 21.77 -27.71 10.71
CA ARG A 81 21.35 -27.29 9.36
C ARG A 81 19.85 -27.54 9.10
N MET A 82 19.26 -28.51 9.81
CA MET A 82 17.87 -28.92 9.65
C MET A 82 16.89 -28.26 10.64
N SER A 83 17.38 -27.69 11.75
CA SER A 83 16.58 -26.92 12.72
C SER A 83 16.29 -25.47 12.27
N VAL A 84 16.84 -25.05 11.12
CA VAL A 84 16.61 -23.70 10.59
C VAL A 84 15.15 -23.58 10.14
N LYS A 85 14.36 -22.90 10.97
CA LYS A 85 12.94 -22.60 10.74
C LYS A 85 12.77 -22.04 9.31
N PRO A 86 11.85 -22.60 8.50
CA PRO A 86 11.68 -22.15 7.13
C PRO A 86 11.36 -20.65 7.11
N LEU A 87 11.99 -19.94 6.18
CA LEU A 87 11.71 -18.53 5.96
C LEU A 87 10.24 -18.39 5.58
N ASN A 88 9.49 -17.67 6.42
CA ASN A 88 8.10 -17.32 6.13
C ASN A 88 8.05 -16.56 4.78
N LYS A 89 6.97 -16.71 4.02
CA LYS A 89 6.68 -15.95 2.79
C LYS A 89 6.92 -14.44 2.97
N LEU A 90 6.60 -13.90 4.15
CA LEU A 90 6.87 -12.50 4.48
C LEU A 90 8.37 -12.19 4.62
N ALA A 91 9.17 -13.10 5.16
CA ALA A 91 10.62 -12.95 5.26
C ALA A 91 11.28 -12.96 3.87
N LEU A 92 10.85 -13.88 3.00
CA LEU A 92 11.30 -13.93 1.60
C LEU A 92 10.92 -12.67 0.83
N HIS A 93 9.74 -12.09 1.10
CA HIS A 93 9.36 -10.80 0.52
C HIS A 93 10.32 -9.68 0.91
N TRP A 94 10.65 -9.56 2.20
CA TRP A 94 11.60 -8.54 2.66
C TRP A 94 13.03 -8.77 2.16
N GLN A 95 13.46 -10.02 1.99
CA GLN A 95 14.73 -10.34 1.32
C GLN A 95 14.74 -9.92 -0.15
N ALA A 96 13.63 -10.10 -0.87
CA ALA A 96 13.51 -9.60 -2.23
C ALA A 96 13.55 -8.06 -2.29
N VAL A 97 12.99 -7.37 -1.28
CA VAL A 97 13.14 -5.90 -1.15
C VAL A 97 14.62 -5.51 -0.97
N ASP A 98 15.39 -6.25 -0.17
CA ASP A 98 16.81 -5.96 0.03
C ASP A 98 17.59 -5.98 -1.29
N GLY A 99 17.29 -6.94 -2.17
CA GLY A 99 17.88 -7.02 -3.51
C GLY A 99 17.50 -5.87 -4.45
N LEU A 100 16.42 -5.15 -4.16
CA LEU A 100 15.94 -4.00 -4.94
C LEU A 100 16.33 -2.64 -4.33
N ALA A 101 17.01 -2.63 -3.18
CA ALA A 101 17.32 -1.41 -2.41
C ALA A 101 18.00 -0.31 -3.24
N GLU A 102 19.02 -0.66 -4.04
CA GLU A 102 19.70 0.30 -4.92
C GLU A 102 18.76 0.93 -5.95
N ARG A 103 17.86 0.16 -6.55
CA ARG A 103 16.89 0.66 -7.54
C ARG A 103 15.82 1.53 -6.88
N ILE A 104 15.38 1.17 -5.68
CA ILE A 104 14.47 2.01 -4.88
C ILE A 104 15.11 3.37 -4.63
N ARG A 105 16.37 3.39 -4.18
CA ARG A 105 17.10 4.64 -3.91
C ARG A 105 17.35 5.49 -5.15
N ARG A 106 17.58 4.88 -6.31
CA ARG A 106 17.86 5.62 -7.55
C ARG A 106 16.59 6.12 -8.25
N HIS A 107 15.53 5.32 -8.28
CA HIS A 107 14.35 5.64 -9.07
C HIS A 107 13.19 6.22 -8.26
N LEU A 108 12.98 5.76 -7.02
CA LEU A 108 11.86 6.24 -6.20
C LEU A 108 12.25 7.44 -5.34
N ARG A 109 13.41 7.41 -4.69
CA ARG A 109 13.80 8.48 -3.75
C ARG A 109 13.73 9.88 -4.36
N PRO A 110 14.26 10.15 -5.57
CA PRO A 110 14.15 11.48 -6.16
C PRO A 110 12.70 11.94 -6.34
N LEU A 111 11.80 11.03 -6.73
CA LEU A 111 10.38 11.33 -6.93
C LEU A 111 9.70 11.66 -5.60
N TYR A 112 9.90 10.85 -4.56
CA TYR A 112 9.33 11.12 -3.24
C TYR A 112 9.95 12.32 -2.52
N VAL A 113 11.13 12.77 -2.93
CA VAL A 113 11.72 14.03 -2.46
C VAL A 113 11.16 15.23 -3.22
N ALA A 114 10.94 15.11 -4.53
CA ALA A 114 10.48 16.19 -5.39
C ALA A 114 8.98 16.50 -5.30
N LEU A 115 8.14 15.46 -5.15
CA LEU A 115 6.67 15.62 -5.08
C LEU A 115 6.26 16.19 -3.73
N ASP A 116 5.56 17.32 -3.66
CA ASP A 116 5.12 17.87 -2.36
C ASP A 116 3.77 17.29 -1.93
N PHE A 117 3.80 16.30 -1.04
CA PHE A 117 2.58 15.65 -0.54
C PHE A 117 1.99 16.46 0.61
N ALA A 118 0.71 16.78 0.49
CA ALA A 118 -0.15 17.26 1.56
C ALA A 118 -1.15 16.17 1.95
N GLY A 119 -1.86 16.37 3.06
CA GLY A 119 -2.83 15.41 3.56
C GLY A 119 -4.03 16.11 4.16
N THR A 120 -5.18 15.45 4.08
CA THR A 120 -6.43 15.96 4.65
C THR A 120 -6.34 16.06 6.17
N ASP A 121 -5.60 15.14 6.80
CA ASP A 121 -5.27 15.18 8.22
C ASP A 121 -3.90 15.84 8.44
N LYS A 122 -3.87 16.90 9.25
CA LYS A 122 -2.66 17.67 9.58
C LYS A 122 -1.66 16.84 10.39
N ASP A 123 -2.14 15.85 11.16
CA ASP A 123 -1.32 15.03 12.04
C ASP A 123 -0.98 13.65 11.44
N SER A 124 -1.01 13.54 10.11
CA SER A 124 -0.73 12.28 9.42
C SER A 124 0.67 11.75 9.75
N PRO A 125 0.80 10.57 10.39
CA PRO A 125 2.10 10.02 10.78
C PRO A 125 2.97 9.65 9.57
N TRP A 126 2.36 9.46 8.39
CA TRP A 126 3.06 9.13 7.15
C TRP A 126 3.67 10.36 6.48
N LEU A 127 2.99 11.51 6.57
CA LEU A 127 3.59 12.79 6.17
C LEU A 127 4.72 13.18 7.10
N ALA A 128 4.54 13.02 8.41
CA ALA A 128 5.60 13.23 9.39
C ALA A 128 6.83 12.32 9.10
N ALA A 129 6.61 11.05 8.77
CA ALA A 129 7.68 10.14 8.40
C ALA A 129 8.35 10.50 7.08
N LEU A 130 7.59 10.97 6.09
CA LEU A 130 8.12 11.38 4.79
C LEU A 130 8.95 12.66 4.90
N THR A 131 8.45 13.66 5.62
CA THR A 131 9.16 14.92 5.90
C THR A 131 10.44 14.67 6.69
N TRP A 132 10.38 13.82 7.72
CA TRP A 132 11.58 13.36 8.43
C TRP A 132 12.58 12.69 7.47
N ALA A 133 12.15 11.71 6.67
CA ALA A 133 13.04 11.01 5.74
C ALA A 133 13.68 11.98 4.72
N ARG A 134 12.91 12.93 4.18
CA ARG A 134 13.43 13.99 3.30
C ARG A 134 14.51 14.82 3.98
N SER A 135 14.29 15.23 5.24
CA SER A 135 15.27 16.01 5.99
C SER A 135 16.59 15.24 6.20
N VAL A 136 16.52 13.92 6.39
CA VAL A 136 17.69 13.05 6.52
C VAL A 136 18.43 12.95 5.17
N PHE A 137 17.69 12.77 4.08
CA PHE A 137 18.27 12.68 2.73
C PHE A 137 18.88 14.00 2.25
N ALA A 138 18.28 15.14 2.59
CA ALA A 138 18.82 16.46 2.29
C ALA A 138 20.21 16.67 2.93
N ARG A 139 20.44 16.05 4.09
CA ARG A 139 21.75 16.04 4.78
C ARG A 139 22.70 14.94 4.27
N GLN A 140 22.32 14.23 3.20
CA GLN A 140 23.05 13.08 2.65
C GLN A 140 23.28 11.95 3.69
N GLN A 141 22.44 11.87 4.73
CA GLN A 141 22.52 10.86 5.77
C GLN A 141 21.68 9.62 5.42
N ARG A 142 21.96 8.50 6.10
CA ARG A 142 21.15 7.27 5.99
C ARG A 142 20.16 7.19 7.13
N LEU A 143 18.96 6.66 6.86
CA LEU A 143 17.95 6.42 7.90
C LEU A 143 18.45 5.47 9.00
N SER A 144 19.38 4.57 8.70
CA SER A 144 19.99 3.66 9.66
C SER A 144 20.92 4.35 10.67
N GLN A 145 21.40 5.56 10.37
CA GLN A 145 22.26 6.35 11.26
C GLN A 145 21.46 7.21 12.24
N ARG A 146 20.14 7.34 12.03
CA ARG A 146 19.28 8.13 12.89
C ARG A 146 18.78 7.29 14.07
N PRO A 147 18.61 7.90 15.26
CA PRO A 147 18.05 7.18 16.40
C PRO A 147 16.61 6.77 16.12
N LEU A 148 16.21 5.60 16.61
CA LEU A 148 14.87 5.05 16.40
C LEU A 148 13.75 5.96 16.94
N ALA A 149 14.04 6.78 17.96
CA ALA A 149 13.10 7.73 18.55
C ALA A 149 12.62 8.82 17.58
N GLU A 150 13.40 9.13 16.55
CA GLU A 150 13.00 10.09 15.51
C GLU A 150 12.01 9.50 14.49
N CYS A 151 11.96 8.17 14.38
CA CYS A 151 11.03 7.51 13.48
C CYS A 151 9.62 7.51 14.09
N PRO A 152 8.58 8.02 13.39
CA PRO A 152 7.23 8.06 13.94
C PRO A 152 6.72 6.66 14.29
N ALA A 153 6.44 6.40 15.57
CA ALA A 153 6.10 5.05 16.05
C ALA A 153 4.85 4.44 15.37
N ALA A 154 3.92 5.29 14.91
CA ALA A 154 2.71 4.90 14.19
C ALA A 154 2.97 4.27 12.81
N THR A 155 4.15 4.48 12.21
CA THR A 155 4.52 3.87 10.91
C THR A 155 5.13 2.48 11.05
N LEU A 156 5.29 1.98 12.28
CA LEU A 156 5.91 0.69 12.61
C LEU A 156 4.90 -0.31 13.21
N PRO A 157 4.07 -0.97 12.38
CA PRO A 157 3.15 -2.00 12.84
C PRO A 157 3.87 -3.13 13.59
N LYS A 158 3.30 -3.58 14.72
CA LYS A 158 3.86 -4.65 15.57
C LYS A 158 4.30 -5.88 14.78
N ARG A 159 3.49 -6.30 13.79
CA ARG A 159 3.77 -7.46 12.92
C ARG A 159 5.00 -7.30 12.03
N LEU A 160 5.34 -6.08 11.64
CA LEU A 160 6.44 -5.79 10.70
C LEU A 160 7.74 -5.38 11.40
N ARG A 161 7.71 -5.08 12.70
CA ARG A 161 8.90 -4.74 13.50
C ARG A 161 10.07 -5.74 13.35
N PRO A 162 9.86 -7.07 13.27
CA PRO A 162 10.96 -8.01 13.07
C PRO A 162 11.71 -7.83 11.74
N TYR A 163 11.08 -7.18 10.76
CA TYR A 163 11.64 -6.98 9.42
C TYR A 163 12.12 -5.55 9.18
N LEU A 164 11.52 -4.57 9.86
CA LEU A 164 11.82 -3.15 9.70
C LEU A 164 12.85 -2.63 10.71
N LEU A 165 13.08 -3.33 11.82
CA LEU A 165 14.03 -2.95 12.87
C LEU A 165 15.24 -3.87 12.86
N THR A 166 16.37 -3.34 13.31
CA THR A 166 17.57 -4.09 13.66
C THR A 166 17.61 -4.32 15.16
N TYR A 167 18.05 -5.49 15.59
CA TYR A 167 18.08 -5.90 16.99
C TYR A 167 19.51 -6.20 17.44
N ASN A 168 19.80 -5.94 18.72
CA ASN A 168 21.06 -6.35 19.35
C ASN A 168 21.06 -7.84 19.67
N ALA A 169 22.19 -8.34 20.18
CA ALA A 169 22.31 -9.73 20.66
C ALA A 169 21.31 -10.08 21.77
N ASP A 170 20.88 -9.09 22.57
CA ASP A 170 19.89 -9.24 23.64
C ASP A 170 18.43 -9.16 23.16
N GLY A 171 18.19 -9.01 21.85
CA GLY A 171 16.84 -8.91 21.26
C GLY A 171 16.15 -7.56 21.45
N LYS A 172 16.86 -6.51 21.84
CA LYS A 172 16.37 -5.12 21.91
C LYS A 172 16.56 -4.39 20.56
N PRO A 173 15.60 -3.56 20.12
CA PRO A 173 15.73 -2.82 18.87
C PRO A 173 16.80 -1.73 18.99
N ILE A 174 17.84 -1.78 18.15
CA ILE A 174 18.91 -0.77 18.09
C ILE A 174 18.54 0.35 17.12
N GLY A 175 17.94 0.00 15.99
CA GLY A 175 17.74 0.95 14.91
C GLY A 175 16.84 0.45 13.81
N LEU A 176 16.85 1.20 12.70
CA LEU A 176 15.99 0.96 11.56
C LEU A 176 16.73 0.20 10.47
N HIS A 177 16.08 -0.79 9.88
CA HIS A 177 16.52 -1.37 8.62
C HIS A 177 16.17 -0.43 7.46
N ALA A 178 17.08 0.50 7.17
CA ALA A 178 16.83 1.66 6.30
C ALA A 178 16.15 1.32 4.96
N ASP A 179 16.70 0.40 4.17
CA ASP A 179 16.17 0.12 2.82
C ASP A 179 14.75 -0.46 2.85
N ARG A 180 14.47 -1.36 3.81
CA ARG A 180 13.14 -1.96 4.00
C ARG A 180 12.13 -0.94 4.50
N TYR A 181 12.54 -0.06 5.42
CA TYR A 181 11.67 0.99 5.90
C TYR A 181 11.37 2.03 4.83
N GLU A 182 12.36 2.43 4.02
CA GLU A 182 12.16 3.36 2.91
C GLU A 182 11.17 2.81 1.89
N PHE A 183 11.32 1.53 1.50
CA PHE A 183 10.35 0.86 0.65
C PHE A 183 8.95 0.82 1.27
N TRP A 184 8.87 0.49 2.56
CA TRP A 184 7.62 0.45 3.32
C TRP A 184 6.94 1.82 3.36
N LEU A 185 7.70 2.88 3.62
CA LEU A 185 7.24 4.25 3.66
C LEU A 185 6.64 4.66 2.31
N TYR A 186 7.36 4.45 1.21
CA TYR A 186 6.87 4.76 -0.14
C TYR A 186 5.60 3.98 -0.48
N ARG A 187 5.55 2.70 -0.15
CA ARG A 187 4.34 1.88 -0.34
C ARG A 187 3.15 2.45 0.42
N GLN A 188 3.36 2.90 1.65
CA GLN A 188 2.31 3.43 2.51
C GLN A 188 1.85 4.83 2.12
N VAL A 189 2.76 5.68 1.63
CA VAL A 189 2.43 6.98 1.05
C VAL A 189 1.61 6.78 -0.22
N ARG A 190 2.06 5.93 -1.17
CA ARG A 190 1.31 5.63 -2.39
C ARG A 190 -0.09 5.09 -2.10
N LYS A 191 -0.23 4.18 -1.14
CA LYS A 191 -1.55 3.63 -0.77
C LYS A 191 -2.52 4.73 -0.34
N ARG A 192 -2.05 5.70 0.45
CA ARG A 192 -2.86 6.81 0.97
C ARG A 192 -3.14 7.88 -0.08
N PHE A 193 -2.17 8.10 -0.95
CA PHE A 193 -2.36 8.92 -2.14
C PHE A 193 -3.46 8.36 -3.04
N GLN A 194 -3.50 7.03 -3.24
CA GLN A 194 -4.55 6.37 -4.01
C GLN A 194 -5.93 6.37 -3.32
N SER A 195 -5.99 6.43 -1.99
CA SER A 195 -7.25 6.56 -1.26
C SER A 195 -7.75 8.00 -1.17
N GLY A 196 -6.96 8.98 -1.60
CA GLY A 196 -7.26 10.41 -1.48
C GLY A 196 -6.96 11.01 -0.10
N GLU A 197 -6.38 10.24 0.83
CA GLU A 197 -5.92 10.74 2.13
C GLU A 197 -4.74 11.71 1.99
N LEU A 198 -3.91 11.49 0.97
CA LEU A 198 -2.81 12.36 0.57
C LEU A 198 -3.08 12.91 -0.83
N TYR A 199 -2.68 14.15 -1.06
CA TYR A 199 -2.86 14.86 -2.31
C TYR A 199 -1.63 15.74 -2.61
N ILE A 200 -1.57 16.34 -3.79
CA ILE A 200 -0.52 17.26 -4.20
C ILE A 200 -1.19 18.51 -4.76
N ASP A 201 -0.95 19.67 -4.14
CA ASP A 201 -1.59 20.93 -4.55
C ASP A 201 -1.16 21.39 -5.95
N ASP A 202 0.08 21.12 -6.31
CA ASP A 202 0.64 21.48 -7.61
C ASP A 202 0.20 20.54 -8.76
N SER A 203 -0.59 19.50 -8.48
CA SER A 203 -1.08 18.56 -9.49
C SER A 203 -2.39 19.04 -10.13
N LEU A 204 -2.60 18.79 -11.43
CA LEU A 204 -3.90 19.06 -12.05
C LEU A 204 -4.91 17.94 -11.77
N GLN A 205 -4.44 16.70 -11.61
CA GLN A 205 -5.29 15.51 -11.45
C GLN A 205 -5.41 15.03 -10.01
N HIS A 206 -4.50 15.43 -9.13
CA HIS A 206 -4.38 14.91 -7.76
C HIS A 206 -4.46 16.02 -6.71
N ARG A 207 -5.20 17.09 -7.03
CA ARG A 207 -5.50 18.17 -6.09
C ARG A 207 -6.53 17.72 -5.06
N HIS A 208 -6.54 18.37 -3.90
CA HIS A 208 -7.57 18.10 -2.90
C HIS A 208 -8.95 18.45 -3.45
N PHE A 209 -9.93 17.54 -3.31
CA PHE A 209 -11.27 17.73 -3.86
C PHE A 209 -11.92 19.04 -3.38
N SER A 210 -11.71 19.44 -2.13
CA SER A 210 -12.26 20.70 -1.61
C SER A 210 -11.71 21.95 -2.31
N ASN A 211 -10.57 21.87 -2.99
CA ASN A 211 -10.03 23.00 -3.77
C ASN A 211 -10.79 23.19 -5.09
N GLU A 212 -11.55 22.19 -5.55
CA GLU A 212 -12.46 22.30 -6.70
C GLU A 212 -13.87 22.70 -6.28
N LEU A 213 -14.17 22.66 -4.98
CA LEU A 213 -15.45 23.09 -4.44
C LEU A 213 -15.47 24.60 -4.24
N VAL A 214 -16.61 25.20 -4.55
CA VAL A 214 -16.91 26.57 -4.12
C VAL A 214 -17.01 26.59 -2.59
N SER A 215 -16.63 27.72 -1.99
CA SER A 215 -16.81 27.89 -0.55
C SER A 215 -18.28 27.77 -0.17
N MET A 216 -18.55 27.38 1.08
CA MET A 216 -19.93 27.25 1.55
C MET A 216 -20.69 28.60 1.51
N ASP A 217 -19.98 29.70 1.64
CA ASP A 217 -20.55 31.06 1.57
C ASP A 217 -20.93 31.45 0.13
N GLU A 218 -20.14 31.03 -0.87
CA GLU A 218 -20.41 31.31 -2.29
C GLU A 218 -21.41 30.34 -2.92
N LYS A 219 -21.63 29.18 -2.29
CA LYS A 219 -22.51 28.11 -2.77
C LYS A 219 -23.89 28.64 -3.20
N ALA A 220 -24.52 29.48 -2.38
CA ALA A 220 -25.86 30.00 -2.65
C ALA A 220 -25.88 30.86 -3.92
N GLY A 221 -24.88 31.72 -4.10
CA GLY A 221 -24.76 32.57 -5.29
C GLY A 221 -24.54 31.77 -6.57
N VAL A 222 -23.68 30.75 -6.51
CA VAL A 222 -23.40 29.88 -7.66
C VAL A 222 -24.61 29.04 -8.04
N LEU A 223 -25.32 28.47 -7.05
CA LEU A 223 -26.55 27.71 -7.31
C LEU A 223 -27.65 28.58 -7.94
N MET A 224 -27.74 29.86 -7.57
CA MET A 224 -28.66 30.81 -8.21
C MET A 224 -28.30 31.07 -9.67
N GLN A 225 -27.01 31.18 -10.00
CA GLN A 225 -26.54 31.43 -11.37
C GLN A 225 -26.76 30.24 -12.32
N MET A 226 -26.72 29.01 -11.80
CA MET A 226 -26.93 27.81 -12.62
C MET A 226 -28.38 27.69 -13.16
N ASP A 227 -29.34 28.45 -12.60
CA ASP A 227 -30.75 28.47 -13.01
C ASP A 227 -31.40 27.08 -13.11
N ILE A 228 -30.97 26.14 -12.25
CA ILE A 228 -31.54 24.78 -12.19
C ILE A 228 -32.64 24.79 -11.12
N PRO A 229 -33.94 24.70 -11.47
CA PRO A 229 -35.04 24.81 -10.52
C PRO A 229 -34.99 23.74 -9.42
N PHE A 230 -34.51 22.55 -9.78
CA PHE A 230 -34.30 21.45 -8.85
C PHE A 230 -33.31 21.84 -7.73
N LEU A 231 -32.18 22.49 -8.04
CA LEU A 231 -31.16 22.77 -7.03
C LEU A 231 -31.50 23.96 -6.10
N ARG A 232 -32.64 24.62 -6.30
CA ARG A 232 -33.09 25.75 -5.46
C ARG A 232 -33.71 25.34 -4.14
N GLN A 233 -34.18 24.09 -4.05
CA GLN A 233 -34.77 23.56 -2.83
C GLN A 233 -33.75 22.72 -2.08
N PRO A 234 -33.82 22.65 -0.73
CA PRO A 234 -33.00 21.72 0.03
C PRO A 234 -33.29 20.29 -0.40
N VAL A 235 -32.24 19.46 -0.48
CA VAL A 235 -32.32 18.06 -0.95
C VAL A 235 -33.42 17.27 -0.23
N ASP A 236 -33.57 17.45 1.07
CA ASP A 236 -34.56 16.73 1.87
C ASP A 236 -35.99 17.00 1.40
N ALA A 237 -36.33 18.27 1.11
CA ALA A 237 -37.66 18.63 0.59
C ALA A 237 -37.94 18.02 -0.78
N GLN A 238 -36.91 17.85 -1.61
CA GLN A 238 -37.06 17.21 -2.92
C GLN A 238 -37.25 15.71 -2.80
N LEU A 239 -36.49 15.08 -1.91
CA LEU A 239 -36.62 13.66 -1.62
C LEU A 239 -38.01 13.36 -1.06
N ASP A 240 -38.53 14.20 -0.16
CA ASP A 240 -39.89 14.05 0.38
C ASP A 240 -40.94 14.16 -0.72
N ALA A 241 -40.84 15.15 -1.61
CA ALA A 241 -41.76 15.33 -2.72
C ALA A 241 -41.74 14.12 -3.68
N LEU A 242 -40.56 13.66 -4.09
CA LEU A 242 -40.38 12.50 -4.97
C LEU A 242 -40.88 11.21 -4.30
N THR A 243 -40.65 11.06 -3.00
CA THR A 243 -41.13 9.90 -2.22
C THR A 243 -42.66 9.89 -2.15
N ALA A 244 -43.28 11.06 -1.93
CA ALA A 244 -44.73 11.19 -1.92
C ALA A 244 -45.34 10.89 -3.30
N GLU A 245 -44.72 11.37 -4.37
CA GLU A 245 -45.15 11.08 -5.75
C GLU A 245 -45.06 9.58 -6.06
N LEU A 246 -43.91 8.96 -5.75
CA LEU A 246 -43.71 7.52 -5.93
C LEU A 246 -44.77 6.71 -5.14
N HIS A 247 -45.06 7.11 -3.91
CA HIS A 247 -46.08 6.46 -3.08
C HIS A 247 -47.48 6.61 -3.68
N ALA A 248 -47.83 7.78 -4.20
CA ALA A 248 -49.11 8.01 -4.88
C ALA A 248 -49.25 7.15 -6.15
N GLN A 249 -48.20 7.08 -6.96
CA GLN A 249 -48.14 6.23 -8.15
C GLN A 249 -48.28 4.74 -7.79
N TRP A 250 -47.60 4.29 -6.73
CA TRP A 250 -47.72 2.93 -6.22
C TRP A 250 -49.15 2.59 -5.76
N LEU A 251 -49.81 3.50 -5.05
CA LEU A 251 -51.20 3.33 -4.64
C LEU A 251 -52.17 3.32 -5.84
N ALA A 252 -51.93 4.16 -6.84
CA ALA A 252 -52.71 4.16 -8.08
C ALA A 252 -52.55 2.82 -8.83
N PHE A 253 -51.31 2.37 -9.04
CA PHE A 253 -50.99 1.08 -9.66
C PHE A 253 -51.68 -0.08 -8.94
N ASN A 254 -51.57 -0.16 -7.61
CA ASN A 254 -52.22 -1.20 -6.82
C ASN A 254 -53.75 -1.18 -6.95
N ARG A 255 -54.37 0.00 -7.04
CA ARG A 255 -55.81 0.12 -7.26
C ARG A 255 -56.20 -0.38 -8.66
N GLU A 256 -55.46 0.00 -9.69
CA GLU A 256 -55.71 -0.44 -11.06
C GLU A 256 -55.50 -1.95 -11.25
N LEU A 257 -54.50 -2.51 -10.57
CA LEU A 257 -54.23 -3.95 -10.53
C LEU A 257 -55.39 -4.71 -9.88
N LYS A 258 -55.87 -4.25 -8.71
CA LYS A 258 -57.03 -4.85 -8.03
C LYS A 258 -58.33 -4.72 -8.82
N GLN A 259 -58.47 -3.66 -9.63
CA GLN A 259 -59.64 -3.43 -10.48
C GLN A 259 -59.56 -4.17 -11.83
N GLY A 260 -58.49 -4.93 -12.09
CA GLY A 260 -58.31 -5.68 -13.34
C GLY A 260 -58.13 -4.81 -14.59
N LYS A 261 -57.83 -3.51 -14.42
CA LYS A 261 -57.67 -2.56 -15.53
C LYS A 261 -56.30 -2.65 -16.21
N LEU A 262 -55.31 -3.21 -15.51
CA LEU A 262 -54.01 -3.52 -16.07
C LEU A 262 -54.10 -4.86 -16.82
N LEU A 263 -54.49 -4.79 -18.09
CA LEU A 263 -54.35 -5.90 -19.02
C LEU A 263 -52.86 -6.20 -19.18
N ILE A 264 -52.37 -7.22 -18.49
CA ILE A 264 -51.12 -7.89 -18.87
C ILE A 264 -51.40 -8.49 -20.25
N ARG A 265 -51.02 -7.77 -21.31
CA ARG A 265 -50.96 -8.35 -22.65
C ARG A 265 -49.88 -9.43 -22.62
N ASN A 266 -50.32 -10.69 -22.55
CA ASN A 266 -49.50 -11.83 -22.95
C ASN A 266 -49.18 -11.75 -24.44
#